data_AF-A0A7W8CND5-F1
#
_entry.id   AF-A0A7W8CND5-F1
#
_cell.length_a   1.000
_cell.length_b   1.000
_cell.length_c   1.000
_cell.angle_alpha   90.00
_cell.angle_beta   90.00
_cell.angle_gamma   90.00
#
_symmetry.space_group_name_H-M   'P 1'
#
loop_
_entity.id
_entity.type
_entity.pdbx_description
1 polymer ?
#
loop_
_entity_poly.entity_id
_entity_poly.type
_entity_poly.pdbx_seq_one_letter_code
_entity_poly.pdbx_strand_id
1 'polypeptide(L)' 'MKSSKFAGFKPKKKCCRSKPRCKRCPVVLHKVRKAELAGVRGKELEKVFKRTQKS' A
#
# COMPACT_ATOMS: atom_id res chain seq x y z
N MET A 1 11.94 -3.83 1.04
CA MET A 1 10.97 -4.68 0.29
C MET A 1 11.04 -4.37 -1.20
N LYS A 2 11.12 -5.39 -2.08
CA LYS A 2 11.03 -5.22 -3.54
C LYS A 2 9.61 -4.73 -3.90
N SER A 3 9.51 -3.55 -4.51
CA SER A 3 8.28 -2.87 -4.97
C SER A 3 7.33 -3.76 -5.78
N SER A 4 7.87 -4.80 -6.42
CA SER A 4 7.15 -5.78 -7.24
C SER A 4 6.05 -6.56 -6.51
N LYS A 5 6.04 -6.62 -5.17
CA LYS A 5 5.02 -7.40 -4.44
C LYS A 5 3.66 -6.71 -4.32
N PHE A 6 3.52 -5.41 -4.60
CA PHE A 6 2.21 -4.73 -4.53
C PHE A 6 1.45 -4.73 -5.87
N ALA A 7 2.17 -4.75 -6.99
CA ALA A 7 1.58 -4.77 -8.33
C ALA A 7 0.77 -6.05 -8.64
N GLY A 8 1.10 -7.17 -7.99
CA GLY A 8 0.44 -8.47 -8.22
C GLY A 8 -0.75 -8.78 -7.31
N PHE A 9 -1.04 -7.98 -6.28
CA PHE A 9 -2.17 -8.26 -5.39
C PHE A 9 -3.46 -7.67 -5.94
N LYS A 10 -4.43 -8.53 -6.26
CA LYS A 10 -5.82 -8.08 -6.47
C LYS A 10 -6.33 -7.37 -5.19
N PRO A 11 -6.80 -6.11 -5.30
CA PRO A 11 -7.43 -5.42 -4.19
C PRO A 11 -8.64 -6.20 -3.67
N LYS A 12 -8.91 -6.11 -2.37
CA LYS A 12 -10.21 -6.56 -1.84
C LYS A 12 -11.34 -5.68 -2.40
N LYS A 13 -12.53 -6.26 -2.60
CA LYS A 13 -13.74 -5.53 -3.02
C LYS A 13 -14.09 -4.35 -2.09
N LYS A 14 -13.85 -4.49 -0.78
CA LYS A 14 -14.12 -3.46 0.25
C LYS A 14 -12.90 -3.24 1.16
N CYS A 15 -12.79 -2.04 1.71
CA CYS A 15 -11.80 -1.73 2.75
C CYS A 15 -12.07 -2.57 4.00
N CYS A 16 -11.02 -3.20 4.55
CA CYS A 16 -11.15 -4.04 5.74
C CYS A 16 -11.51 -3.27 7.02
N ARG A 17 -11.35 -1.93 7.04
CA ARG A 17 -11.56 -1.02 8.20
C ARG A 17 -10.82 -1.40 9.50
N SER A 18 -10.10 -2.53 9.52
CA SER A 18 -9.24 -2.97 10.61
C SER A 18 -8.05 -2.04 10.82
N LYS A 19 -7.63 -1.89 12.08
CA LYS A 19 -6.37 -1.26 12.45
C LYS A 19 -5.42 -2.33 13.02
N PRO A 20 -4.28 -2.61 12.36
CA PRO A 20 -3.81 -2.05 11.08
C PRO A 20 -4.57 -2.59 9.85
N ARG A 21 -4.63 -1.80 8.77
CA ARG A 21 -5.24 -2.20 7.49
C ARG A 21 -4.43 -3.32 6.83
N CYS A 22 -5.12 -4.28 6.22
CA CYS A 22 -4.47 -5.39 5.54
C CYS A 22 -3.70 -4.95 4.27
N LYS A 23 -2.73 -5.79 3.85
CA LYS A 23 -1.85 -5.51 2.70
C LYS A 23 -2.59 -5.37 1.36
N ARG A 24 -3.78 -6.00 1.23
CA ARG A 24 -4.64 -5.97 0.03
C ARG A 24 -5.76 -4.94 0.12
N CYS A 25 -5.73 -4.05 1.11
CA CYS A 25 -6.75 -3.04 1.29
C CYS A 25 -6.72 -2.06 0.11
N PRO A 26 -7.85 -1.78 -0.57
CA PRO A 26 -7.87 -0.90 -1.74
C PRO A 26 -7.29 0.48 -1.44
N VAL A 27 -7.49 1.00 -0.22
CA VAL A 27 -6.92 2.29 0.22
C VAL A 27 -5.40 2.23 0.31
N VAL A 28 -4.85 1.14 0.85
CA VAL A 28 -3.40 0.97 1.00
C VAL A 28 -2.74 0.87 -0.36
N LEU A 29 -3.28 0.03 -1.25
CA LEU A 29 -2.76 -0.13 -2.61
C LEU A 29 -2.87 1.16 -3.43
N HIS A 30 -3.96 1.90 -3.31
CA HIS A 30 -4.13 3.18 -4.01
C HIS A 30 -3.09 4.23 -3.57
N LYS A 31 -2.83 4.37 -2.26
CA LYS A 31 -1.81 5.32 -1.76
C LYS A 31 -0.39 4.89 -2.14
N VAL A 32 -0.09 3.59 -2.08
CA VAL A 32 1.21 3.06 -2.51
C VAL A 32 1.43 3.31 -4.00
N ARG A 33 0.43 3.01 -4.85
CA ARG A 33 0.49 3.28 -6.30
C ARG A 33 0.67 4.76 -6.61
N LYS A 34 -0.02 5.65 -5.88
CA LYS A 34 0.17 7.10 -6.02
C LYS A 34 1.61 7.53 -5.65
N ALA A 35 2.18 6.94 -4.60
CA ALA A 35 3.56 7.20 -4.23
C ALA A 35 4.56 6.66 -5.27
N GLU A 36 4.31 5.48 -5.84
CA GLU A 36 5.12 4.92 -6.94
C GLU A 36 5.10 5.84 -8.17
N LEU A 37 3.93 6.34 -8.55
CA LEU A 37 3.78 7.30 -9.65
C LEU A 37 4.47 8.64 -9.36
N ALA A 38 4.55 9.03 -8.08
CA ALA A 38 5.33 10.20 -7.65
C ALA A 38 6.85 9.96 -7.61
N GLY A 39 7.32 8.79 -8.08
CA GLY A 39 8.75 8.45 -8.11
C GLY A 39 9.31 7.94 -6.78
N VAL A 40 8.48 7.74 -5.76
CA VAL A 40 8.91 7.22 -4.46
C VAL A 40 9.30 5.75 -4.59
N ARG A 41 10.55 5.41 -4.24
CA ARG A 41 11.11 4.07 -4.38
C ARG A 41 11.81 3.59 -3.11
N GLY A 42 12.01 2.28 -3.02
CA GLY A 42 12.80 1.65 -1.95
C GLY A 42 12.21 1.88 -0.54
N LYS A 43 13.06 2.33 0.39
CA LYS A 43 12.73 2.47 1.82
C LYS A 43 11.59 3.45 2.09
N GLU A 44 11.47 4.50 1.27
CA GLU A 44 10.43 5.51 1.40
C GLU A 44 9.04 4.93 1.13
N LEU A 45 8.93 4.04 0.15
CA LEU A 45 7.67 3.35 -0.19
C LEU A 45 7.21 2.43 0.95
N GLU A 46 8.16 1.79 1.64
CA GLU A 46 7.85 0.99 2.85
C GLU A 46 7.33 1.85 4.00
N LYS A 47 7.86 3.07 4.19
CA LYS A 47 7.32 4.03 5.16
C LYS A 47 5.90 4.43 4.81
N VAL A 48 5.62 4.75 3.55
CA VAL A 48 4.27 5.10 3.06
C VAL A 48 3.30 3.96 3.28
N PHE A 49 3.71 2.72 3.00
CA PHE A 49 2.91 1.52 3.24
C PHE A 49 2.56 1.37 4.73
N LYS A 50 3.58 1.37 5.62
CA LYS A 50 3.38 1.23 7.07
C LYS A 50 2.51 2.35 7.65
N ARG A 51 2.71 3.60 7.20
CA ARG A 51 1.89 4.75 7.59
C ARG A 51 0.44 4.57 7.17
N THR A 52 0.22 4.10 5.94
CA THR A 52 -1.14 3.89 5.43
C THR A 52 -1.86 2.73 6.11
N GLN A 53 -1.13 1.70 6.56
CA GLN A 53 -1.73 0.62 7.34
C GLN A 53 -2.22 1.07 8.72
N LYS A 54 -1.55 2.04 9.36
CA LYS A 54 -1.91 2.51 10.70
C LYS A 54 -3.01 3.60 10.72
N SER A 55 -3.27 4.23 9.57
CA SER A 55 -4.30 5.27 9.38
C SER A 55 -5.70 4.71 9.27
#